data_AF-A0A8J2SIT7-F1
#
_entry.id   AF-A0A8J2SIT7-F1
#
_cell.length_a   1.000
_cell.length_b   1.000
_cell.length_c   1.000
_cell.angle_alpha   90.00
_cell.angle_beta   90.00
_cell.angle_gamma   90.00
#
_symmetry.space_group_name_H-M   'P 1'
#
loop_
_entity.id
_entity.type
_entity.pdbx_description
1 polymer ?
#
loop_
_entity_poly.entity_id
_entity_poly.type
_entity_poly.pdbx_seq_one_letter_code
_entity_poly.pdbx_strand_id
1 'polypeptide(L)'
;MGGGVSMPAVPVSASTEAALKKLYEEKKAAGEEDDAINAALAAATPAVIVFNQIDIDGSGSIDTGELKRLLKGLPRNKPTDGSPFVPFEEMASTLGGDDAQISLLEWVDNLAKLPGLKTAIESNLDPATGKLATYLSLEARLEKLAADVMILEMNENRTDEENEKLESKRNDVSKLRAKIGSGSIRVFEQIDADKSGKIERADLMKILGELPGTQEGEYLREDNLDGLIKALDVDGDGIIDMDEWIAQLDKIPLLKAQLDQYIDPATGLINTELTGPMKPPTAEATIPPADAPAEEAAPAAE
;
A
#
# COMPACT_ATOMS: atom_id res chain seq x y z
N MET A 1 8.26 -21.73 -24.42
CA MET A 1 7.36 -21.89 -23.25
C MET A 1 7.86 -20.87 -22.25
N GLY A 2 7.14 -19.76 -22.09
CA GLY A 2 7.60 -18.67 -21.22
C GLY A 2 7.48 -19.11 -19.77
N GLY A 3 8.61 -19.20 -19.07
CA GLY A 3 8.64 -19.35 -17.62
C GLY A 3 8.21 -18.02 -17.02
N GLY A 4 7.05 -18.02 -16.36
CA GLY A 4 6.54 -16.89 -15.60
C GLY A 4 6.54 -17.21 -14.11
N VAL A 5 6.32 -16.17 -13.30
CA VAL A 5 6.10 -16.31 -11.85
C VAL A 5 5.00 -17.33 -11.61
N SER A 6 5.32 -18.40 -10.88
CA SER A 6 4.30 -19.31 -10.37
C SER A 6 3.67 -18.66 -9.14
N MET A 7 2.51 -18.02 -9.33
CA MET A 7 1.74 -17.42 -8.25
C MET A 7 1.47 -18.43 -7.12
N PRO A 8 1.46 -17.99 -5.85
CA PRO A 8 1.11 -18.86 -4.73
C PRO A 8 -0.29 -19.44 -4.90
N ALA A 9 -0.51 -20.67 -4.41
CA ALA A 9 -1.80 -21.36 -4.54
C ALA A 9 -2.94 -20.71 -3.71
N VAL A 10 -2.61 -19.78 -2.82
CA VAL A 10 -3.54 -19.00 -2.00
C VAL A 10 -3.57 -17.58 -2.58
N PRO A 11 -4.74 -16.96 -2.81
CA PRO A 11 -4.81 -15.59 -3.28
C PRO A 11 -4.11 -14.66 -2.28
N VAL A 12 -3.20 -13.84 -2.77
CA VAL A 12 -2.53 -12.77 -2.01
C VAL A 12 -2.99 -11.42 -2.55
N SER A 13 -2.69 -10.29 -1.88
CA SER A 13 -3.10 -8.98 -2.40
C SER A 13 -2.27 -8.57 -3.61
N ALA A 14 -2.80 -7.67 -4.45
CA ALA A 14 -2.12 -7.16 -5.65
C ALA A 14 -0.74 -6.57 -5.34
N SER A 15 -0.62 -5.85 -4.22
CA SER A 15 0.66 -5.35 -3.72
C SER A 15 1.68 -6.46 -3.44
N THR A 16 1.23 -7.62 -2.92
CA THR A 16 2.10 -8.79 -2.69
C THR A 16 2.48 -9.45 -4.02
N GLU A 17 1.56 -9.56 -4.97
CA GLU A 17 1.86 -10.11 -6.30
C GLU A 17 2.87 -9.26 -7.07
N ALA A 18 2.69 -7.93 -7.07
CA ALA A 18 3.61 -6.99 -7.69
C ALA A 18 5.01 -7.07 -7.08
N ALA A 19 5.10 -7.20 -5.75
CA ALA A 19 6.34 -7.40 -5.03
C ALA A 19 7.04 -8.73 -5.40
N LEU A 20 6.28 -9.84 -5.48
CA LEU A 20 6.80 -11.14 -5.91
C LEU A 20 7.29 -11.11 -7.36
N LYS A 21 6.59 -10.41 -8.25
CA LYS A 21 6.99 -10.22 -9.65
C LYS A 21 8.27 -9.40 -9.76
N LYS A 22 8.41 -8.31 -8.98
CA LYS A 22 9.64 -7.52 -8.93
C LYS A 22 10.83 -8.38 -8.48
N LEU A 23 10.66 -9.16 -7.42
CA LEU A 23 11.69 -10.09 -6.93
C LEU A 23 12.05 -11.16 -7.98
N TYR A 24 11.06 -11.67 -8.72
CA TYR A 24 11.31 -12.60 -9.82
C TYR A 24 12.20 -11.99 -10.89
N GLU A 25 11.87 -10.79 -11.37
CA GLU A 25 12.65 -10.10 -12.40
C GLU A 25 14.08 -9.80 -11.92
N GLU A 26 14.25 -9.36 -10.67
CA GLU A 26 15.57 -9.09 -10.08
C GLU A 26 16.42 -10.37 -9.97
N LYS A 27 15.85 -11.48 -9.47
CA LYS A 27 16.55 -12.77 -9.38
C LYS A 27 16.81 -13.37 -10.76
N LYS A 28 15.91 -13.16 -11.72
CA LYS A 28 16.08 -13.61 -13.11
C LYS A 28 17.20 -12.84 -13.79
N ALA A 29 17.28 -11.53 -13.58
CA ALA A 29 18.37 -10.69 -14.06
C ALA A 29 19.73 -11.10 -13.44
N ALA A 30 19.73 -11.62 -12.20
CA ALA A 30 20.91 -12.19 -11.57
C ALA A 30 21.32 -13.58 -12.12
N GLY A 31 20.55 -14.14 -13.07
CA GLY A 31 20.87 -15.40 -13.75
C GLY A 31 20.35 -16.65 -13.04
N GLU A 32 19.41 -16.52 -12.10
CA GLU A 32 18.77 -17.66 -11.46
C GLU A 32 17.80 -18.41 -12.41
N GLU A 33 17.65 -19.71 -12.19
CA GLU A 33 16.75 -20.57 -12.97
C GLU A 33 15.29 -20.47 -12.47
N ASP A 34 14.31 -20.53 -13.38
CA ASP A 34 12.90 -20.24 -13.06
C ASP A 34 12.35 -21.12 -11.94
N ASP A 35 12.69 -22.41 -11.94
CA ASP A 35 12.26 -23.36 -10.90
C ASP A 35 12.81 -22.99 -9.52
N ALA A 36 14.04 -22.49 -9.45
CA ALA A 36 14.68 -22.08 -8.21
C ALA A 36 14.08 -20.77 -7.69
N ILE A 37 13.84 -19.80 -8.58
CA ILE A 37 13.20 -18.52 -8.24
C ILE A 37 11.79 -18.79 -7.70
N ASN A 38 10.99 -19.57 -8.43
CA ASN A 38 9.60 -19.86 -8.03
C ASN A 38 9.54 -20.59 -6.67
N ALA A 39 10.45 -21.53 -6.41
CA ALA A 39 10.54 -22.19 -5.11
C ALA A 39 10.93 -21.21 -3.98
N ALA A 40 11.88 -20.31 -4.24
CA ALA A 40 12.31 -19.30 -3.29
C ALA A 40 11.20 -18.27 -3.00
N LEU A 41 10.49 -17.80 -4.02
CA LEU A 41 9.38 -16.85 -3.88
C LEU A 41 8.19 -17.45 -3.13
N ALA A 42 7.85 -18.72 -3.40
CA ALA A 42 6.83 -19.42 -2.63
C ALA A 42 7.19 -19.50 -1.13
N ALA A 43 8.47 -19.75 -0.80
CA ALA A 43 8.95 -19.75 0.58
C ALA A 43 9.00 -18.34 1.20
N ALA A 44 9.26 -17.31 0.39
CA ALA A 44 9.36 -15.92 0.81
C ALA A 44 8.01 -15.20 0.92
N THR A 45 6.94 -15.76 0.34
CA THR A 45 5.61 -15.11 0.27
C THR A 45 5.13 -14.56 1.63
N PRO A 46 5.22 -15.28 2.76
CA PRO A 46 4.86 -14.73 4.06
C PRO A 46 5.70 -13.50 4.47
N ALA A 47 7.00 -13.50 4.16
CA ALA A 47 7.88 -12.38 4.43
C ALA A 47 7.52 -11.15 3.57
N VAL A 48 7.09 -11.36 2.32
CA VAL A 48 6.63 -10.29 1.41
C VAL A 48 5.31 -9.67 1.92
N ILE A 49 4.34 -10.49 2.34
CA ILE A 49 3.09 -10.01 2.94
C ILE A 49 3.38 -9.12 4.15
N VAL A 50 4.30 -9.57 5.02
CA VAL A 50 4.72 -8.82 6.20
C VAL A 50 5.45 -7.53 5.82
N PHE A 51 6.32 -7.56 4.80
CA PHE A 51 7.00 -6.37 4.28
C PHE A 51 5.99 -5.28 3.91
N ASN A 52 5.00 -5.61 3.08
CA ASN A 52 3.97 -4.66 2.64
C ASN A 52 3.11 -4.14 3.82
N GLN A 53 2.97 -4.93 4.87
CA GLN A 53 2.24 -4.53 6.07
C GLN A 53 3.05 -3.57 6.97
N ILE A 54 4.38 -3.58 6.85
CA ILE A 54 5.32 -2.75 7.61
C ILE A 54 5.66 -1.47 6.85
N ASP A 55 5.81 -1.53 5.53
CA ASP A 55 6.04 -0.40 4.62
C ASP A 55 4.75 0.43 4.48
N ILE A 56 4.56 1.37 5.39
CA ILE A 56 3.31 2.10 5.57
C ILE A 56 3.23 3.31 4.65
N ASP A 57 4.36 3.90 4.28
CA ASP A 57 4.39 4.94 3.24
C ASP A 57 4.45 4.38 1.82
N GLY A 58 4.57 3.07 1.65
CA GLY A 58 4.67 2.45 0.33
C GLY A 58 5.92 2.90 -0.41
N SER A 59 6.98 3.28 0.33
CA SER A 59 8.24 3.73 -0.23
C SER A 59 8.99 2.60 -0.95
N GLY A 60 8.58 1.35 -0.74
CA GLY A 60 9.26 0.15 -1.23
C GLY A 60 10.46 -0.23 -0.37
N SER A 61 10.56 0.34 0.83
CA SER A 61 11.63 0.12 1.81
C SER A 61 11.10 0.24 3.23
N ILE A 62 11.65 -0.53 4.17
CA ILE A 62 11.33 -0.40 5.60
C ILE A 62 12.34 0.54 6.25
N ASP A 63 11.84 1.62 6.84
CA ASP A 63 12.68 2.55 7.62
C ASP A 63 12.85 2.11 9.09
N THR A 64 13.73 2.80 9.83
CA THR A 64 13.99 2.49 11.25
C THR A 64 12.76 2.65 12.16
N GLY A 65 11.85 3.56 11.84
CA GLY A 65 10.60 3.79 12.56
C GLY A 65 9.61 2.66 12.35
N GLU A 66 9.48 2.20 11.11
CA GLU A 66 8.64 1.08 10.70
C GLU A 66 9.13 -0.24 11.30
N LEU A 67 10.45 -0.50 11.25
CA LEU A 67 11.06 -1.65 11.93
C LEU A 67 10.86 -1.59 13.45
N LYS A 68 11.07 -0.42 14.08
CA LYS A 68 10.80 -0.25 15.54
C LYS A 68 9.34 -0.50 15.87
N ARG A 69 8.42 -0.09 15.00
CA ARG A 69 7.00 -0.34 15.18
C ARG A 69 6.72 -1.84 15.14
N LEU A 70 7.38 -2.58 14.23
CA LEU A 70 7.18 -4.03 14.08
C LEU A 70 7.52 -4.73 15.39
N LEU A 71 8.72 -4.44 15.90
CA LEU A 71 9.22 -5.02 17.13
C LEU A 71 8.35 -4.70 18.35
N LYS A 72 7.69 -3.53 18.36
CA LYS A 72 6.74 -3.16 19.42
C LYS A 72 5.39 -3.88 19.30
N GLY A 73 4.98 -4.23 18.08
CA GLY A 73 3.72 -4.91 17.79
C GLY A 73 3.79 -6.44 17.91
N LEU A 74 5.00 -7.02 17.86
CA LEU A 74 5.20 -8.44 18.12
C LEU A 74 5.04 -8.75 19.63
N PRO A 75 4.46 -9.91 20.00
CA PRO A 75 4.38 -10.30 21.40
C PRO A 75 5.78 -10.42 22.00
N ARG A 76 5.91 -10.02 23.27
CA ARG A 76 7.18 -10.11 24.03
C ARG A 76 7.43 -11.53 24.54
N ASN A 77 7.18 -12.52 23.70
CA ASN A 77 7.46 -13.91 24.02
C ASN A 77 8.96 -14.15 23.89
N LYS A 78 9.49 -15.03 24.73
CA LYS A 78 10.90 -15.40 24.66
C LYS A 78 11.17 -15.97 23.25
N PRO A 79 12.23 -15.52 22.56
CA PRO A 79 12.66 -16.14 21.31
C PRO A 79 12.81 -17.65 21.49
N THR A 80 12.70 -18.41 20.41
CA THR A 80 13.00 -19.85 20.38
C THR A 80 14.24 -20.17 21.20
N ASP A 81 14.18 -21.24 21.97
CA ASP A 81 15.24 -21.61 22.91
C ASP A 81 16.60 -21.65 22.20
N GLY A 82 17.60 -20.93 22.75
CA GLY A 82 18.93 -20.79 22.16
C GLY A 82 19.12 -19.66 21.14
N SER A 83 18.10 -18.87 20.79
CA SER A 83 18.28 -17.72 19.89
C SER A 83 19.05 -16.58 20.58
N PRO A 84 20.13 -16.04 19.99
CA PRO A 84 20.88 -14.94 20.59
C PRO A 84 20.04 -13.67 20.63
N PHE A 85 20.24 -12.85 21.67
CA PHE A 85 19.71 -11.49 21.69
C PHE A 85 20.50 -10.65 20.70
N VAL A 86 19.79 -10.00 19.77
CA VAL A 86 20.36 -9.09 18.79
C VAL A 86 19.92 -7.66 19.13
N PRO A 87 20.86 -6.74 19.45
CA PRO A 87 20.54 -5.32 19.62
C PRO A 87 19.89 -4.71 18.38
N PHE A 88 19.08 -3.66 18.56
CA PHE A 88 18.35 -3.03 17.46
C PHE A 88 19.25 -2.59 16.30
N GLU A 89 20.40 -1.95 16.59
CA GLU A 89 21.30 -1.46 15.55
C GLU A 89 21.92 -2.61 14.74
N GLU A 90 22.29 -3.70 15.42
CA GLU A 90 22.80 -4.91 14.75
C GLU A 90 21.71 -5.59 13.92
N MET A 91 20.47 -5.59 14.41
CA MET A 91 19.31 -6.11 13.68
C MET A 91 19.03 -5.29 12.42
N ALA A 92 18.98 -3.96 12.53
CA ALA A 92 18.75 -3.07 11.40
C ALA A 92 19.86 -3.19 10.36
N SER A 93 21.13 -3.21 10.80
CA SER A 93 22.27 -3.40 9.92
C SER A 93 22.32 -4.78 9.27
N THR A 94 21.91 -5.83 9.98
CA THR A 94 21.79 -7.18 9.41
C THR A 94 20.72 -7.22 8.31
N LEU A 95 19.63 -6.46 8.47
CA LEU A 95 18.53 -6.43 7.51
C LEU A 95 18.83 -5.55 6.30
N GLY A 96 19.33 -4.33 6.46
CA GLY A 96 19.47 -3.34 5.37
C GLY A 96 20.88 -2.78 5.16
N GLY A 97 21.89 -3.28 5.87
CA GLY A 97 23.26 -2.76 5.74
C GLY A 97 23.44 -1.38 6.38
N ASP A 98 23.98 -0.43 5.61
CA ASP A 98 24.51 0.86 6.12
C ASP A 98 23.60 2.07 5.84
N ASP A 99 22.57 1.96 5.00
CA ASP A 99 21.78 3.10 4.51
C ASP A 99 20.51 3.39 5.34
N ALA A 100 20.30 2.65 6.43
CA ALA A 100 19.17 2.76 7.34
C ALA A 100 17.78 2.52 6.70
N GLN A 101 17.75 2.00 5.47
CA GLN A 101 16.58 1.53 4.77
C GLN A 101 16.72 0.03 4.54
N ILE A 102 15.61 -0.68 4.43
CA ILE A 102 15.63 -2.12 4.16
C ILE A 102 14.75 -2.35 2.95
N SER A 103 15.35 -2.59 1.80
CA SER A 103 14.60 -2.92 0.59
C SER A 103 13.91 -4.29 0.72
N LEU A 104 12.93 -4.55 -0.16
CA LEU A 104 12.23 -5.83 -0.20
C LEU A 104 13.18 -7.02 -0.37
N LEU A 105 14.18 -6.91 -1.26
CA LEU A 105 15.14 -7.98 -1.52
C LEU A 105 16.00 -8.25 -0.28
N GLU A 106 16.52 -7.20 0.34
CA GLU A 106 17.30 -7.29 1.57
C GLU A 106 16.49 -7.90 2.72
N TRP A 107 15.23 -7.48 2.89
CA TRP A 107 14.32 -8.07 3.87
C TRP A 107 14.18 -9.58 3.66
N VAL A 108 13.87 -10.02 2.44
CA VAL A 108 13.65 -11.44 2.12
C VAL A 108 14.92 -12.26 2.31
N ASP A 109 16.07 -11.77 1.82
CA ASP A 109 17.33 -12.52 1.86
C ASP A 109 17.99 -12.50 3.26
N ASN A 110 17.77 -11.44 4.05
CA ASN A 110 18.42 -11.27 5.36
C ASN A 110 17.57 -11.71 6.54
N LEU A 111 16.25 -11.85 6.43
CA LEU A 111 15.39 -12.22 7.57
C LEU A 111 15.78 -13.57 8.18
N ALA A 112 16.24 -14.53 7.37
CA ALA A 112 16.74 -15.83 7.83
C ALA A 112 18.01 -15.73 8.71
N LYS A 113 18.79 -14.64 8.58
CA LYS A 113 19.96 -14.37 9.43
C LYS A 113 19.57 -13.97 10.85
N LEU A 114 18.30 -13.62 11.07
CA LEU A 114 17.73 -13.24 12.37
C LEU A 114 16.68 -14.26 12.82
N PRO A 115 17.09 -15.47 13.24
CA PRO A 115 16.15 -16.57 13.52
C PRO A 115 15.14 -16.23 14.62
N GLY A 116 15.53 -15.41 15.61
CA GLY A 116 14.62 -14.94 16.65
C GLY A 116 13.52 -14.03 16.11
N LEU A 117 13.86 -13.08 15.23
CA LEU A 117 12.89 -12.19 14.59
C LEU A 117 12.00 -12.95 13.62
N LYS A 118 12.59 -13.78 12.74
CA LYS A 118 11.86 -14.62 11.79
C LYS A 118 10.81 -15.48 12.50
N THR A 119 11.23 -16.18 13.56
CA THR A 119 10.32 -17.02 14.34
C THR A 119 9.21 -16.21 15.02
N ALA A 120 9.54 -15.03 15.56
CA ALA A 120 8.57 -14.16 16.20
C ALA A 120 7.51 -13.66 15.21
N ILE A 121 7.90 -13.33 13.97
CA ILE A 121 6.97 -12.97 12.90
C ILE A 121 6.12 -14.18 12.52
N GLU A 122 6.75 -15.29 12.13
CA GLU A 122 6.08 -16.49 11.62
C GLU A 122 5.07 -17.09 12.62
N SER A 123 5.40 -17.08 13.92
CA SER A 123 4.51 -17.61 14.96
C SER A 123 3.29 -16.73 15.24
N ASN A 124 3.24 -15.53 14.67
CA ASN A 124 2.15 -14.55 14.85
C ASN A 124 1.43 -14.20 13.55
N LEU A 125 1.72 -14.93 12.46
CA LEU A 125 0.96 -14.82 11.23
C LEU A 125 -0.40 -15.49 11.41
N ASP A 126 -1.43 -14.82 10.92
CA ASP A 126 -2.73 -15.43 10.75
C ASP A 126 -2.62 -16.55 9.68
N PRO A 127 -3.02 -17.81 9.99
CA PRO A 127 -2.83 -18.93 9.08
C PRO A 127 -3.62 -18.83 7.77
N ALA A 128 -4.69 -18.03 7.72
CA ALA A 128 -5.53 -17.89 6.54
C ALA A 128 -5.02 -16.79 5.60
N THR A 129 -4.50 -15.71 6.17
CA THR A 129 -4.13 -14.50 5.42
C THR A 129 -2.63 -14.28 5.30
N GLY A 130 -1.82 -14.94 6.12
CA GLY A 130 -0.38 -14.69 6.21
C GLY A 130 -0.01 -13.33 6.78
N LYS A 131 -0.98 -12.53 7.25
CA LYS A 131 -0.77 -11.20 7.82
C LYS A 131 -0.49 -11.29 9.32
N LEU A 132 0.28 -10.35 9.85
CA LEU A 132 0.44 -10.19 11.31
C LEU A 132 -0.87 -9.66 11.90
N ALA A 133 -1.57 -10.46 12.70
CA ALA A 133 -2.87 -10.07 13.27
C ALA A 133 -2.78 -8.84 14.21
N THR A 134 -1.60 -8.58 14.79
CA THR A 134 -1.36 -7.38 15.62
C THR A 134 -1.12 -6.11 14.80
N TYR A 135 -1.01 -6.23 13.48
CA TYR A 135 -0.73 -5.14 12.56
C TYR A 135 -1.97 -4.84 11.71
N LEU A 136 -2.66 -3.76 12.04
CA LEU A 136 -3.78 -3.28 11.24
C LEU A 136 -3.27 -2.59 9.97
N SER A 137 -4.00 -2.76 8.85
CA SER A 137 -3.86 -1.90 7.67
C SER A 137 -4.02 -0.43 8.07
N LEU A 138 -3.57 0.49 7.21
CA LEU A 138 -3.76 1.93 7.44
C LEU A 138 -5.23 2.28 7.72
N GLU A 139 -6.14 1.67 6.96
CA GLU A 139 -7.58 1.79 7.12
C GLU A 139 -8.07 1.19 8.46
N ALA A 140 -7.76 -0.08 8.75
CA ALA A 140 -8.22 -0.70 9.98
C ALA A 140 -7.64 -0.01 11.23
N ARG A 141 -6.47 0.64 11.09
CA ARG A 141 -5.90 1.52 12.13
C ARG A 141 -6.69 2.83 12.25
N LEU A 142 -7.09 3.43 11.13
CA LEU A 142 -7.94 4.62 11.13
C LEU A 142 -9.30 4.35 11.77
N GLU A 143 -9.95 3.24 11.41
CA GLU A 143 -11.23 2.82 12.00
C GLU A 143 -11.11 2.63 13.51
N LYS A 144 -10.09 1.88 13.94
CA LYS A 144 -9.84 1.64 15.37
C LYS A 144 -9.59 2.94 16.13
N LEU A 145 -8.78 3.85 15.57
CA LEU A 145 -8.54 5.15 16.19
C LEU A 145 -9.80 6.02 16.22
N ALA A 146 -10.60 6.02 15.15
CA ALA A 146 -11.85 6.77 15.08
C ALA A 146 -12.90 6.23 16.07
N ALA A 147 -13.01 4.92 16.22
CA ALA A 147 -13.87 4.29 17.22
C ALA A 147 -13.43 4.63 18.66
N ASP A 148 -12.13 4.57 18.95
CA ASP A 148 -11.58 4.97 20.25
C ASP A 148 -11.90 6.45 20.56
N VAL A 149 -11.78 7.34 19.56
CA VAL A 149 -12.14 8.77 19.68
C VAL A 149 -13.63 8.93 19.99
N MET A 150 -14.51 8.25 19.25
CA MET A 150 -15.96 8.30 19.47
C MET A 150 -16.34 7.81 20.88
N ILE A 151 -15.78 6.69 21.32
CA ILE A 151 -16.03 6.15 22.67
C ILE A 151 -15.60 7.15 23.73
N LEU A 152 -14.41 7.74 23.58
CA LEU A 152 -13.93 8.77 24.49
C LEU A 152 -14.86 9.98 24.47
N GLU A 153 -15.26 10.47 23.30
CA GLU A 153 -16.18 11.61 23.11
C GLU A 153 -17.56 11.41 23.75
N MET A 154 -18.08 10.19 23.76
CA MET A 154 -19.35 9.85 24.41
C MET A 154 -19.25 9.78 25.95
N ASN A 155 -18.04 9.67 26.52
CA ASN A 155 -17.87 9.73 27.96
C ASN A 155 -17.97 11.18 28.46
N GLU A 156 -19.11 11.57 29.02
CA GLU A 156 -19.33 12.94 29.52
C GLU A 156 -18.48 13.29 30.76
N ASN A 157 -17.96 12.28 31.48
CA ASN A 157 -17.20 12.43 32.72
C ASN A 157 -15.70 12.14 32.54
N ARG A 158 -15.11 12.54 31.40
CA ARG A 158 -13.69 12.35 31.11
C ARG A 158 -12.79 13.03 32.15
N THR A 159 -11.74 12.34 32.56
CA THR A 159 -10.63 12.94 33.32
C THR A 159 -9.75 13.83 32.44
N ASP A 160 -8.89 14.65 33.05
CA ASP A 160 -7.89 15.44 32.32
C ASP A 160 -6.95 14.55 31.47
N GLU A 161 -6.58 13.38 32.01
CA GLU A 161 -5.77 12.37 31.31
C GLU A 161 -6.51 11.77 30.10
N GLU A 162 -7.83 11.57 30.19
CA GLU A 162 -8.65 11.10 29.07
C GLU A 162 -8.84 12.19 28.01
N ASN A 163 -8.91 13.45 28.41
CA ASN A 163 -8.95 14.59 27.47
C ASN A 163 -7.63 14.74 26.70
N GLU A 164 -6.47 14.59 27.35
CA GLU A 164 -5.17 14.60 26.68
C GLU A 164 -5.03 13.43 25.70
N LYS A 165 -5.48 12.22 26.08
CA LYS A 165 -5.53 11.06 25.18
C LYS A 165 -6.46 11.29 23.99
N LEU A 166 -7.61 11.91 24.20
CA LEU A 166 -8.56 12.24 23.14
C LEU A 166 -7.92 13.21 22.13
N GLU A 167 -7.26 14.26 22.60
CA GLU A 167 -6.57 15.23 21.73
C GLU A 167 -5.44 14.56 20.92
N SER A 168 -4.63 13.72 21.58
CA SER A 168 -3.58 12.93 20.92
C SER A 168 -4.14 12.00 19.84
N LYS A 169 -5.20 11.24 20.16
CA LYS A 169 -5.85 10.33 19.20
C LYS A 169 -6.51 11.09 18.03
N ARG A 170 -7.10 12.27 18.27
CA ARG A 170 -7.62 13.13 17.19
C ARG A 170 -6.52 13.59 16.24
N ASN A 171 -5.36 13.95 16.78
CA ASN A 171 -4.19 14.31 15.96
C ASN A 171 -3.69 13.11 15.14
N ASP A 172 -3.66 11.92 15.72
CA ASP A 172 -3.29 10.69 15.00
C ASP A 172 -4.30 10.34 13.90
N VAL A 173 -5.61 10.47 14.15
CA VAL A 173 -6.66 10.31 13.13
C VAL A 173 -6.46 11.31 12.00
N SER A 174 -6.19 12.59 12.31
CA SER A 174 -5.97 13.65 11.33
C SER A 174 -4.75 13.36 10.44
N LYS A 175 -3.62 12.99 11.06
CA LYS A 175 -2.40 12.61 10.32
C LYS A 175 -2.61 11.38 9.44
N LEU A 176 -3.31 10.37 9.95
CA LEU A 176 -3.56 9.14 9.20
C LEU A 176 -4.52 9.40 8.03
N ARG A 177 -5.57 10.21 8.22
CA ARG A 177 -6.45 10.68 7.13
C ARG A 177 -5.71 11.48 6.07
N ALA A 178 -4.80 12.37 6.49
CA ALA A 178 -3.98 13.14 5.55
C ALA A 178 -3.02 12.23 4.76
N LYS A 179 -2.43 11.22 5.42
CA LYS A 179 -1.50 10.27 4.79
C LYS A 179 -2.19 9.32 3.82
N ILE A 180 -3.42 8.89 4.11
CA ILE A 180 -4.15 8.03 3.17
C ILE A 180 -4.75 8.85 2.01
N GLY A 181 -4.83 10.18 2.14
CA GLY A 181 -5.56 11.06 1.24
C GLY A 181 -7.01 11.14 1.69
N SER A 182 -7.44 12.27 2.23
CA SER A 182 -8.76 12.41 2.86
C SER A 182 -9.94 12.16 1.91
N GLY A 183 -9.69 12.18 0.60
CA GLY A 183 -10.66 11.85 -0.43
C GLY A 183 -10.50 10.47 -1.06
N SER A 184 -9.30 9.88 -1.17
CA SER A 184 -9.09 8.62 -1.89
C SER A 184 -9.85 7.45 -1.25
N ILE A 185 -9.81 7.28 0.09
CA ILE A 185 -10.59 6.23 0.77
C ILE A 185 -12.08 6.47 0.61
N ARG A 186 -12.52 7.70 0.83
CA ARG A 186 -13.96 8.03 0.82
C ARG A 186 -14.54 7.94 -0.58
N VAL A 187 -13.74 8.29 -1.59
CA VAL A 187 -14.05 8.03 -2.99
C VAL A 187 -14.11 6.53 -3.23
N PHE A 188 -13.15 5.75 -2.73
CA PHE A 188 -13.18 4.28 -2.84
C PHE A 188 -14.45 3.70 -2.23
N GLU A 189 -14.77 4.04 -0.98
CA GLU A 189 -16.01 3.63 -0.28
C GLU A 189 -17.28 4.12 -0.98
N GLN A 190 -17.22 5.25 -1.68
CA GLN A 190 -18.35 5.79 -2.44
C GLN A 190 -18.52 5.07 -3.79
N ILE A 191 -17.42 4.59 -4.39
CA ILE A 191 -17.43 3.76 -5.60
C ILE A 191 -17.85 2.32 -5.26
N ASP A 192 -17.29 1.74 -4.19
CA ASP A 192 -17.59 0.43 -3.63
C ASP A 192 -18.92 0.46 -2.85
N ALA A 193 -20.00 0.81 -3.54
CA ALA A 193 -21.32 1.03 -2.93
C ALA A 193 -21.91 -0.25 -2.31
N ASP A 194 -21.48 -1.43 -2.76
CA ASP A 194 -21.89 -2.72 -2.20
C ASP A 194 -20.98 -3.22 -1.06
N LYS A 195 -19.91 -2.47 -0.74
CA LYS A 195 -18.92 -2.78 0.30
C LYS A 195 -18.25 -4.13 0.08
N SER A 196 -18.01 -4.46 -1.17
CA SER A 196 -17.27 -5.67 -1.57
C SER A 196 -15.78 -5.57 -1.20
N GLY A 197 -15.29 -4.37 -0.93
CA GLY A 197 -13.87 -4.06 -0.75
C GLY A 197 -13.13 -3.97 -2.09
N LYS A 198 -13.87 -3.82 -3.20
CA LYS A 198 -13.39 -3.91 -4.57
C LYS A 198 -14.11 -2.90 -5.46
N ILE A 199 -13.42 -2.33 -6.43
CA ILE A 199 -14.02 -1.48 -7.47
C ILE A 199 -14.04 -2.24 -8.79
N GLU A 200 -15.23 -2.57 -9.28
CA GLU A 200 -15.37 -3.13 -10.61
C GLU A 200 -15.36 -2.04 -11.68
N ARG A 201 -15.05 -2.41 -12.92
CA ARG A 201 -15.09 -1.52 -14.09
C ARG A 201 -16.38 -0.72 -14.19
N ALA A 202 -17.53 -1.33 -13.87
CA ALA A 202 -18.82 -0.69 -13.95
C ALA A 202 -18.98 0.43 -12.92
N ASP A 203 -18.46 0.23 -11.70
CA ASP A 203 -18.57 1.19 -10.59
C ASP A 203 -17.67 2.40 -10.84
N LEU A 204 -16.44 2.16 -11.30
CA LEU A 204 -15.52 3.23 -11.68
C LEU A 204 -16.10 4.07 -12.84
N MET A 205 -16.65 3.41 -13.86
CA MET A 205 -17.26 4.08 -15.00
C MET A 205 -18.46 4.92 -14.61
N LYS A 206 -19.27 4.45 -13.67
CA LYS A 206 -20.42 5.18 -13.16
C LYS A 206 -20.00 6.50 -12.51
N ILE A 207 -19.02 6.48 -11.62
CA ILE A 207 -18.56 7.70 -10.94
C ILE A 207 -17.84 8.65 -11.90
N LEU A 208 -17.00 8.15 -12.81
CA LEU A 208 -16.40 8.98 -13.85
C LEU A 208 -17.44 9.62 -14.78
N GLY A 209 -18.54 8.92 -15.05
CA GLY A 209 -19.67 9.44 -15.83
C GLY A 209 -20.50 10.50 -15.09
N GLU A 210 -20.52 10.46 -13.76
CA GLU A 210 -21.23 11.42 -12.90
C GLU A 210 -20.42 12.72 -12.66
N LEU A 211 -19.10 12.70 -12.86
CA LEU A 211 -18.24 13.88 -12.71
C LEU A 211 -18.43 14.89 -13.86
N PRO A 212 -18.74 16.17 -13.58
CA PRO A 212 -18.86 17.20 -14.61
C PRO A 212 -17.53 17.44 -15.36
N GLY A 213 -17.58 17.60 -16.69
CA GLY A 213 -16.40 17.90 -17.52
C GLY A 213 -15.69 16.69 -18.14
N THR A 214 -16.07 15.45 -17.77
CA THR A 214 -15.57 14.22 -18.43
C THR A 214 -16.06 14.06 -19.87
N GLN A 215 -17.13 14.77 -20.26
CA GLN A 215 -17.63 14.79 -21.64
C GLN A 215 -16.82 15.72 -22.58
N GLU A 216 -16.16 16.74 -22.04
CA GLU A 216 -15.38 17.74 -22.81
C GLU A 216 -13.87 17.47 -22.82
N GLY A 217 -13.34 16.67 -21.89
CA GLY A 217 -11.95 16.20 -21.94
C GLY A 217 -11.83 14.91 -22.77
N GLU A 218 -11.07 14.95 -23.88
CA GLU A 218 -10.70 13.77 -24.70
C GLU A 218 -10.08 12.61 -23.88
N TYR A 219 -9.66 12.86 -22.64
CA TYR A 219 -8.79 11.97 -21.86
C TYR A 219 -9.51 10.95 -20.96
N LEU A 220 -10.78 11.14 -20.60
CA LEU A 220 -11.54 10.25 -19.71
C LEU A 220 -12.79 9.64 -20.36
N ARG A 221 -12.87 9.67 -21.69
CA ARG A 221 -13.90 8.97 -22.46
C ARG A 221 -13.76 7.46 -22.30
N GLU A 222 -14.82 6.71 -22.63
CA GLU A 222 -14.85 5.24 -22.69
C GLU A 222 -13.59 4.64 -23.33
N ASP A 223 -13.07 5.27 -24.38
CA ASP A 223 -11.88 4.84 -25.12
C ASP A 223 -10.56 4.91 -24.32
N ASN A 224 -10.47 5.76 -23.29
CA ASN A 224 -9.32 5.88 -22.39
C ASN A 224 -9.55 5.24 -21.02
N LEU A 225 -10.78 4.83 -20.73
CA LEU A 225 -11.18 4.17 -19.49
C LEU A 225 -10.46 2.83 -19.33
N ASP A 226 -10.25 2.10 -20.43
CA ASP A 226 -9.47 0.86 -20.43
C ASP A 226 -7.99 1.11 -20.10
N GLY A 227 -7.43 2.24 -20.54
CA GLY A 227 -6.06 2.65 -20.20
C GLY A 227 -5.93 3.09 -18.74
N LEU A 228 -6.97 3.76 -18.22
CA LEU A 228 -7.04 4.18 -16.81
C LEU A 228 -7.21 2.98 -15.89
N ILE A 229 -8.11 2.06 -16.22
CA ILE A 229 -8.30 0.80 -15.50
C ILE A 229 -6.99 0.05 -15.52
N LYS A 230 -6.36 -0.17 -16.68
CA LYS A 230 -5.05 -0.84 -16.76
C LYS A 230 -3.93 -0.14 -15.97
N ALA A 231 -4.05 1.15 -15.69
CA ALA A 231 -3.09 1.88 -14.86
C ALA A 231 -3.38 1.75 -13.35
N LEU A 232 -4.64 1.52 -12.97
CA LEU A 232 -5.09 1.31 -11.60
C LEU A 232 -5.04 -0.17 -11.19
N ASP A 233 -5.52 -1.04 -12.08
CA ASP A 233 -5.51 -2.50 -12.05
C ASP A 233 -4.12 -2.98 -12.52
N VAL A 234 -3.23 -3.15 -11.54
CA VAL A 234 -1.80 -3.46 -11.80
C VAL A 234 -1.62 -4.91 -12.19
N ASP A 235 -2.48 -5.79 -11.66
CA ASP A 235 -2.39 -7.23 -11.85
C ASP A 235 -3.21 -7.75 -13.05
N GLY A 236 -4.14 -6.94 -13.55
CA GLY A 236 -4.96 -7.22 -14.72
C GLY A 236 -6.12 -8.17 -14.44
N ASP A 237 -6.56 -8.31 -13.18
CA ASP A 237 -7.68 -9.17 -12.80
C ASP A 237 -9.05 -8.55 -13.16
N GLY A 238 -9.06 -7.28 -13.60
CA GLY A 238 -10.23 -6.53 -14.02
C GLY A 238 -10.99 -5.85 -12.87
N ILE A 239 -10.42 -5.87 -11.67
CA ILE A 239 -10.95 -5.30 -10.43
C ILE A 239 -9.86 -4.41 -9.82
N ILE A 240 -10.24 -3.36 -9.08
CA ILE A 240 -9.29 -2.48 -8.39
C ILE A 240 -9.53 -2.62 -6.89
N ASP A 241 -8.57 -3.16 -6.16
CA ASP A 241 -8.63 -3.22 -4.71
C ASP A 241 -8.21 -1.89 -4.04
N MET A 242 -8.45 -1.77 -2.73
CA MET A 242 -8.16 -0.54 -2.01
C MET A 242 -6.66 -0.21 -1.96
N ASP A 243 -5.80 -1.22 -1.89
CA ASP A 243 -4.35 -1.03 -1.85
C ASP A 243 -3.87 -0.52 -3.23
N GLU A 244 -4.40 -1.07 -4.33
CA GLU A 244 -4.17 -0.59 -5.70
C GLU A 244 -4.67 0.82 -5.90
N TRP A 245 -5.89 1.11 -5.47
CA TRP A 245 -6.46 2.44 -5.55
C TRP A 245 -5.58 3.49 -4.87
N ILE A 246 -5.14 3.24 -3.64
CA ILE A 246 -4.28 4.18 -2.91
C ILE A 246 -2.90 4.30 -3.59
N ALA A 247 -2.28 3.17 -3.94
CA ALA A 247 -0.92 3.16 -4.46
C ALA A 247 -0.80 3.71 -5.90
N GLN A 248 -1.85 3.56 -6.72
CA GLN A 248 -1.84 3.99 -8.11
C GLN A 248 -2.49 5.36 -8.31
N LEU A 249 -3.43 5.79 -7.46
CA LEU A 249 -4.09 7.08 -7.63
C LEU A 249 -3.10 8.25 -7.62
N ASP A 250 -2.07 8.21 -6.76
CA ASP A 250 -1.01 9.22 -6.74
C ASP A 250 -0.14 9.23 -8.01
N LYS A 251 -0.07 8.10 -8.73
CA LYS A 251 0.65 7.96 -10.01
C LYS A 251 -0.20 8.34 -11.21
N ILE A 252 -1.47 8.69 -11.01
CA ILE A 252 -2.37 9.22 -12.04
C ILE A 252 -2.78 10.65 -11.64
N PRO A 253 -1.89 11.66 -11.80
CA PRO A 253 -2.11 13.01 -11.31
C PRO A 253 -3.39 13.66 -11.87
N LEU A 254 -3.79 13.27 -13.08
CA LEU A 254 -5.00 13.77 -13.73
C LEU A 254 -6.27 13.26 -13.03
N LEU A 255 -6.37 11.95 -12.79
CA LEU A 255 -7.50 11.37 -12.06
C LEU A 255 -7.55 11.93 -10.64
N LYS A 256 -6.39 11.99 -9.98
CA LYS A 256 -6.29 12.56 -8.63
C LYS A 256 -6.73 14.02 -8.58
N ALA A 257 -6.22 14.88 -9.47
CA ALA A 257 -6.59 16.29 -9.52
C ALA A 257 -8.08 16.48 -9.82
N GLN A 258 -8.64 15.61 -10.66
CA GLN A 258 -10.06 15.65 -11.02
C GLN A 258 -10.94 15.21 -9.86
N LEU A 259 -10.59 14.14 -9.15
CA LEU A 259 -11.29 13.74 -7.93
C LEU A 259 -11.16 14.82 -6.86
N ASP A 260 -9.95 15.36 -6.63
CA ASP A 260 -9.69 16.41 -5.63
C ASP A 260 -10.53 17.67 -5.86
N GLN A 261 -10.91 17.98 -7.11
CA GLN A 261 -11.77 19.11 -7.45
C GLN A 261 -13.21 18.95 -6.94
N TYR A 262 -13.70 17.71 -6.91
CA TYR A 262 -15.08 17.39 -6.52
C TYR A 262 -15.17 16.76 -5.14
N ILE A 263 -14.05 16.51 -4.47
CA ILE A 263 -14.02 16.09 -3.08
C ILE A 263 -14.46 17.28 -2.21
N ASP A 264 -15.60 17.13 -1.55
CA ASP A 264 -16.08 18.08 -0.55
C ASP A 264 -15.09 18.11 0.63
N PRO A 265 -14.48 19.28 0.96
CA PRO A 265 -13.49 19.35 2.02
C PRO A 265 -14.01 19.01 3.42
N ALA A 266 -15.33 19.11 3.64
CA ALA A 266 -15.97 18.81 4.92
C ALA A 266 -16.34 17.33 5.05
N THR A 267 -16.74 16.67 3.97
CA THR A 267 -17.20 15.27 4.01
C THR A 267 -16.19 14.27 3.45
N GLY A 268 -15.24 14.74 2.63
CA GLY A 268 -14.28 13.95 1.87
C GLY A 268 -14.92 13.10 0.76
N LEU A 269 -16.20 13.29 0.47
CA LEU A 269 -16.95 12.56 -0.57
C LEU A 269 -16.97 13.36 -1.88
N ILE A 270 -17.17 12.68 -3.00
CA ILE A 270 -17.46 13.32 -4.28
C ILE A 270 -18.81 14.02 -4.19
N ASN A 271 -18.79 15.34 -4.40
CA ASN A 271 -19.95 16.19 -4.56
C ASN A 271 -19.92 16.86 -5.94
N THR A 272 -20.73 16.33 -6.86
CA THR A 272 -20.82 16.78 -8.26
C THR A 272 -21.44 18.17 -8.41
N GLU A 273 -22.03 18.74 -7.35
CA GLU A 273 -22.55 20.12 -7.33
C GLU A 273 -21.47 21.17 -7.04
N LEU A 274 -20.24 20.76 -6.69
CA LEU A 274 -19.08 21.64 -6.59
C LEU A 274 -18.62 22.09 -7.98
N THR A 275 -19.28 23.10 -8.55
CA THR A 275 -18.92 23.64 -9.88
C THR A 275 -17.67 24.51 -9.80
N GLY A 276 -16.48 23.92 -9.92
CA GLY A 276 -15.22 24.64 -10.12
C GLY A 276 -14.88 24.76 -11.62
N PRO A 277 -14.33 25.89 -12.10
CA PRO A 277 -13.84 25.96 -13.48
C PRO A 277 -12.69 24.96 -13.67
N MET A 278 -12.73 24.15 -14.74
CA MET A 278 -11.60 23.29 -15.14
C MET A 278 -10.34 24.15 -15.22
N LYS A 279 -9.34 23.84 -14.39
CA LYS A 279 -7.99 24.40 -14.58
C LYS A 279 -7.35 23.54 -15.69
N PRO A 280 -7.06 24.10 -16.88
CA PRO A 280 -6.49 23.30 -17.96
C PRO A 280 -5.13 22.72 -17.50
N PRO A 281 -4.82 21.48 -17.89
CA PRO A 281 -3.54 20.89 -17.56
C PRO A 281 -2.42 21.74 -18.18
N THR A 282 -1.40 22.06 -17.38
CA THR A 282 -0.11 22.48 -17.93
C THR A 282 0.41 21.35 -18.82
N ALA A 283 0.89 21.72 -20.01
CA ALA A 283 1.04 20.89 -21.21
C ALA A 283 1.99 19.66 -21.13
N GLU A 284 2.35 19.18 -19.95
CA GLU A 284 3.26 18.04 -19.75
C GLU A 284 2.60 16.79 -19.14
N ALA A 285 1.29 16.80 -18.86
CA ALA A 285 0.60 15.64 -18.28
C ALA A 285 0.17 14.64 -19.37
N THR A 286 1.12 13.91 -19.95
CA THR A 286 0.83 12.71 -20.76
C THR A 286 0.68 11.48 -19.89
N ILE A 287 -0.29 10.61 -20.22
CA ILE A 287 -0.35 9.23 -19.74
C ILE A 287 1.00 8.58 -20.12
N PRO A 288 1.77 7.99 -19.19
CA PRO A 288 2.96 7.26 -19.57
C PRO A 288 2.56 6.17 -20.58
N PRO A 289 3.22 6.08 -21.75
CA PRO A 289 2.83 5.09 -22.74
C PRO A 289 2.96 3.70 -22.11
N ALA A 290 2.02 2.82 -22.43
CA ALA A 290 1.89 1.46 -21.88
C ALA A 290 3.09 0.53 -22.14
N ASP A 291 4.19 1.06 -22.71
CA ASP A 291 5.37 0.35 -23.19
C ASP A 291 6.65 1.22 -23.08
N ALA A 292 6.70 2.21 -22.18
CA ALA A 292 7.94 2.96 -21.96
C ALA A 292 9.03 2.03 -21.40
N PRO A 293 10.15 1.78 -22.12
CA PRO A 293 11.27 1.08 -21.53
C PRO A 293 11.81 1.91 -20.37
N ALA A 294 12.19 1.25 -19.28
CA ALA A 294 12.87 1.87 -18.16
C ALA A 294 14.02 2.73 -18.70
N GLU A 295 14.00 4.03 -18.38
CA GLU A 295 14.97 5.00 -18.85
C GLU A 295 16.37 4.58 -18.35
N GLU A 296 17.13 3.99 -19.26
CA GLU A 296 18.50 3.58 -19.06
C GLU A 296 19.34 4.86 -18.86
N ALA A 297 19.81 5.08 -17.64
CA ALA A 297 20.67 6.20 -17.29
C ALA A 297 21.91 6.18 -18.20
N ALA A 298 21.99 7.14 -19.12
CA ALA A 298 23.13 7.32 -20.00
C ALA A 298 24.43 7.52 -19.17
N PRO A 299 25.55 6.89 -19.56
CA PRO A 299 26.81 7.08 -18.87
C PRO A 299 27.36 8.48 -19.12
N ALA A 300 27.81 9.13 -18.05
CA ALA A 300 28.53 10.39 -18.12
C ALA A 300 29.80 10.21 -18.99
N ALA A 301 29.88 10.98 -20.08
CA ALA A 301 31.05 11.08 -20.92
C ALA A 301 32.16 11.89 -20.22
N GLU A 302 33.40 11.48 -20.51
CA GLU A 302 34.72 11.93 -20.03
C GLU A 302 34.90 13.38 -19.56
#